data_AF-A0A7K0IEU9-F1
#
_entry.id   AF-A0A7K0IEU9-F1
#
_cell.length_a   1.000
_cell.length_b   1.000
_cell.length_c   1.000
_cell.angle_alpha   90.00
_cell.angle_beta   90.00
_cell.angle_gamma   90.00
#
_symmetry.space_group_name_H-M   'P 1'
#
loop_
_entity.id
_entity.type
_entity.pdbx_description
1 polymer ?
#
loop_
_entity_poly.entity_id
_entity_poly.type
_entity_poly.pdbx_seq_one_letter_code
_entity_poly.pdbx_strand_id
1 'polypeptide(L)'
;MDIEEIEPQGRAPELVGRLVQVWERSVRATHGFLSEDDIAGLRPEVAAGLAAVGRLAVAWQDGAAVGFAGAQDSHLEMLFVDDAARGAGVGGALLAHAVKRWGVRTLDVNEQNPLAAGFYERAGFVVADRSPVDGAGRPFPLLHMRLGLAGEAGVPGTAGGSTRSPASPPAQGAGLPGSSVPSRKAAARAASASAGGAWFDSADPALMRDHIRACEVMARFNAQQGMLDADRMKMLHGFLGAVGEGSSLSTGAQVDYGYNLFLGRNCFFNFNCTFLDGAPITFGDDVGVGPGCSFVTPLHPLLARERARCEDAGGTGHVWERSLPITVESGVWIAANVTVNAGVTIGEGAVIGSGSVVTRDIPPRTLAYGNPCRPVRAITEADSVADVLAEAGLV
;
A
#
# COMPACT_ATOMS: atom_id res chain seq x y z
N MET A 1 -17.74 -10.26 22.09
CA MET A 1 -16.49 -11.00 21.83
C MET A 1 -15.36 -10.04 22.10
N ASP A 2 -14.42 -10.43 22.96
CA ASP A 2 -13.26 -9.63 23.34
C ASP A 2 -11.98 -10.24 22.76
N ILE A 3 -10.99 -9.43 22.38
CA ILE A 3 -9.68 -9.89 21.90
C ILE A 3 -8.62 -9.33 22.82
N GLU A 4 -7.92 -10.24 23.50
CA GLU A 4 -6.87 -9.94 24.46
C GLU A 4 -5.51 -10.38 23.92
N GLU A 5 -4.49 -9.51 24.01
CA GLU A 5 -3.11 -9.88 23.71
C GLU A 5 -2.45 -10.48 24.95
N ILE A 6 -1.87 -11.66 24.81
CA ILE A 6 -1.27 -12.42 25.92
C ILE A 6 0.25 -12.29 25.86
N GLU A 7 0.77 -11.48 26.77
CA GLU A 7 2.20 -11.31 26.99
C GLU A 7 2.89 -12.65 27.32
N PRO A 8 4.17 -12.85 26.98
CA PRO A 8 4.87 -14.11 27.22
C PRO A 8 4.78 -14.62 28.67
N GLN A 9 4.78 -13.72 29.67
CA GLN A 9 4.66 -14.10 31.09
C GLN A 9 3.25 -14.54 31.48
N GLY A 10 2.23 -14.17 30.70
CA GLY A 10 0.83 -14.56 30.91
C GLY A 10 0.44 -15.89 30.27
N ARG A 11 1.36 -16.54 29.54
CA ARG A 11 1.10 -17.81 28.82
C ARG A 11 1.28 -19.03 29.73
N ALA A 12 0.54 -19.05 30.82
CA ALA A 12 0.55 -20.15 31.77
C ALA A 12 0.16 -21.49 31.09
N PRO A 13 0.69 -22.65 31.56
CA PRO A 13 0.41 -23.95 30.97
C PRO A 13 -1.09 -24.27 30.84
N GLU A 14 -1.92 -23.78 31.75
CA GLU A 14 -3.37 -23.95 31.73
C GLU A 14 -4.01 -23.24 30.53
N LEU A 15 -3.57 -22.01 30.23
CA LEU A 15 -4.06 -21.26 29.06
C LEU A 15 -3.60 -21.92 27.77
N VAL A 16 -2.32 -22.28 27.68
CA VAL A 16 -1.78 -23.00 26.51
C VAL A 16 -2.56 -24.30 26.28
N GLY A 17 -2.86 -25.05 27.34
CA GLY A 17 -3.68 -26.25 27.28
C GLY A 17 -5.09 -26.00 26.73
N ARG A 18 -5.75 -24.90 27.13
CA ARG A 18 -7.06 -24.50 26.58
C ARG A 18 -6.98 -24.15 25.10
N LEU A 19 -5.94 -23.43 24.67
CA LEU A 19 -5.75 -23.06 23.27
C LEU A 19 -5.42 -24.27 22.40
N VAL A 20 -4.64 -25.22 22.91
CA VAL A 20 -4.41 -26.51 22.24
C VAL A 20 -5.73 -27.26 22.02
N GLN A 21 -6.66 -27.24 22.98
CA GLN A 21 -7.98 -27.86 22.79
C GLN A 21 -8.82 -27.14 21.71
N VAL A 22 -8.74 -25.80 21.62
CA VAL A 22 -9.38 -25.03 20.54
C VAL A 22 -8.79 -25.42 19.18
N TRP A 23 -7.46 -25.54 19.10
CA TRP A 23 -6.77 -26.03 17.91
C TRP A 23 -7.24 -27.44 17.52
N GLU A 24 -7.27 -28.39 18.46
CA GLU A 24 -7.71 -29.77 18.18
C GLU A 24 -9.14 -29.82 17.63
N ARG A 25 -10.08 -29.11 18.25
CA ARG A 25 -11.47 -29.04 17.77
C ARG A 25 -11.55 -28.41 16.38
N SER A 26 -10.80 -27.33 16.14
CA SER A 26 -10.75 -26.69 14.83
C SER A 26 -10.19 -27.62 13.75
N VAL A 27 -9.07 -28.29 14.05
CA VAL A 27 -8.36 -29.19 13.12
C VAL A 27 -9.21 -30.39 12.77
N ARG A 28 -9.78 -31.10 13.76
CA ARG A 28 -10.67 -32.25 13.51
C ARG A 28 -11.85 -31.93 12.60
N ALA A 29 -12.34 -30.70 12.67
CA ALA A 29 -13.47 -30.26 11.86
C ALA A 29 -13.10 -29.73 10.46
N THR A 30 -11.83 -29.42 10.17
CA THR A 30 -11.42 -28.82 8.87
C THR A 30 -10.29 -29.51 8.14
N HIS A 31 -9.48 -30.29 8.84
CA HIS A 31 -8.29 -30.95 8.32
C HIS A 31 -8.55 -32.45 8.25
N GLY A 32 -9.57 -32.85 7.48
CA GLY A 32 -9.94 -34.27 7.29
C GLY A 32 -8.86 -35.13 6.62
N PHE A 33 -7.71 -34.53 6.27
CA PHE A 33 -6.52 -35.20 5.75
C PHE A 33 -5.53 -35.62 6.85
N LEU A 34 -5.66 -35.12 8.09
CA LEU A 34 -4.84 -35.52 9.22
C LEU A 34 -5.49 -36.71 9.95
N SER A 35 -4.68 -37.72 10.26
CA SER A 35 -5.09 -38.84 11.11
C SER A 35 -5.07 -38.46 12.60
N GLU A 36 -5.68 -39.30 13.44
CA GLU A 36 -5.59 -39.14 14.90
C GLU A 36 -4.14 -39.15 15.41
N ASP A 37 -3.29 -39.98 14.79
CA ASP A 37 -1.88 -40.07 15.13
C ASP A 37 -1.12 -38.80 14.71
N ASP A 38 -1.48 -38.19 13.57
CA ASP A 38 -0.90 -36.90 13.14
C ASP A 38 -1.29 -35.78 14.11
N ILE A 39 -2.57 -35.72 14.52
CA ILE A 39 -3.05 -34.73 15.49
C ILE A 39 -2.34 -34.92 16.84
N ALA A 40 -2.21 -36.16 17.30
CA ALA A 40 -1.48 -36.46 18.54
C ALA A 40 0.00 -36.07 18.44
N GLY A 41 0.64 -36.29 17.28
CA GLY A 41 2.03 -35.92 17.02
C GLY A 41 2.26 -34.41 16.94
N LEU A 42 1.31 -33.65 16.40
CA LEU A 42 1.39 -32.18 16.30
C LEU A 42 1.09 -31.46 17.61
N ARG A 43 0.37 -32.10 18.54
CA ARG A 43 -0.08 -31.48 19.80
C ARG A 43 1.08 -30.86 20.62
N PRO A 44 2.24 -31.53 20.83
CA PRO A 44 3.36 -30.93 21.56
C PRO A 44 4.00 -29.74 20.81
N GLU A 45 4.08 -29.81 19.47
CA GLU A 45 4.61 -28.73 18.62
C GLU A 45 3.74 -27.47 18.75
N VAL A 46 2.41 -27.63 18.71
CA VAL A 46 1.45 -26.53 18.85
C VAL A 46 1.52 -25.91 20.24
N ALA A 47 1.63 -26.73 21.29
CA ALA A 47 1.81 -26.23 22.65
C ALA A 47 3.10 -25.41 22.80
N ALA A 48 4.21 -25.90 22.24
CA ALA A 48 5.48 -25.19 22.23
C ALA A 48 5.40 -23.88 21.42
N GLY A 49 4.76 -23.91 20.25
CA GLY A 49 4.54 -22.74 19.40
C GLY A 49 3.73 -21.66 20.10
N LEU A 50 2.62 -22.02 20.76
CA LEU A 50 1.80 -21.09 21.55
C LEU A 50 2.60 -20.45 22.68
N ALA A 51 3.46 -21.22 23.36
CA ALA A 51 4.31 -20.69 24.42
C ALA A 51 5.39 -19.72 23.88
N ALA A 52 5.92 -19.96 22.67
CA ALA A 52 7.09 -19.27 22.14
C ALA A 52 6.81 -18.16 21.11
N VAL A 53 5.63 -18.12 20.49
CA VAL A 53 5.33 -17.19 19.38
C VAL A 53 5.49 -15.71 19.78
N GLY A 54 6.04 -14.87 18.92
CA GLY A 54 6.35 -13.48 19.25
C GLY A 54 5.14 -12.68 19.75
N ARG A 55 3.97 -12.87 19.13
CA ARG A 55 2.70 -12.23 19.54
C ARG A 55 1.58 -13.27 19.58
N LEU A 56 0.73 -13.18 20.59
CA LEU A 56 -0.41 -14.07 20.79
C LEU A 56 -1.64 -13.26 21.18
N ALA A 57 -2.77 -13.49 20.51
CA ALA A 57 -4.06 -12.90 20.83
C ALA A 57 -5.10 -14.00 20.97
N VAL A 58 -5.98 -13.87 21.96
CA VAL A 58 -7.04 -14.82 22.26
C VAL A 58 -8.39 -14.11 22.15
N ALA A 59 -9.31 -14.72 21.41
CA ALA A 59 -10.69 -14.29 21.35
C ALA A 59 -11.50 -14.98 22.45
N TRP A 60 -12.17 -14.18 23.28
CA TRP A 60 -12.99 -14.63 24.39
C TRP A 60 -14.48 -14.39 24.13
N GLN A 61 -15.30 -15.39 24.48
CA GLN A 61 -16.75 -15.28 24.51
C GLN A 61 -17.26 -15.98 25.77
N ASP A 62 -18.02 -15.26 26.60
CA ASP A 62 -18.59 -15.75 27.86
C ASP A 62 -17.55 -16.44 28.79
N GLY A 63 -16.31 -15.93 28.81
CA GLY A 63 -15.19 -16.47 29.61
C GLY A 63 -14.50 -17.71 29.01
N ALA A 64 -14.95 -18.18 27.84
CA ALA A 64 -14.34 -19.26 27.09
C ALA A 64 -13.44 -18.73 25.96
N ALA A 65 -12.25 -19.32 25.80
CA ALA A 65 -11.42 -19.06 24.64
C ALA A 65 -12.05 -19.75 23.42
N VAL A 66 -12.43 -18.97 22.42
CA VAL A 66 -13.13 -19.43 21.21
C VAL A 66 -12.30 -19.31 19.93
N GLY A 67 -11.12 -18.73 20.03
CA GLY A 67 -10.15 -18.66 18.95
C GLY A 67 -8.86 -17.98 19.39
N PHE A 68 -7.80 -18.13 18.61
CA PHE A 68 -6.54 -17.43 18.84
C PHE A 68 -5.81 -17.16 17.52
N ALA A 69 -4.93 -16.17 17.56
CA ALA A 69 -3.98 -15.88 16.50
C ALA A 69 -2.58 -15.71 17.09
N GLY A 70 -1.57 -16.23 16.40
CA GLY A 70 -0.17 -16.08 16.73
C GLY A 70 0.61 -15.57 15.53
N ALA A 71 1.51 -14.62 15.77
CA ALA A 71 2.33 -14.02 14.72
C ALA A 71 3.78 -13.83 15.16
N GLN A 72 4.68 -13.96 14.20
CA GLN A 72 6.09 -13.62 14.32
C GLN A 72 6.40 -12.53 13.31
N ASP A 73 6.93 -11.40 13.77
CA ASP A 73 7.17 -10.22 12.95
C ASP A 73 5.93 -9.82 12.13
N SER A 74 5.99 -9.86 10.80
CA SER A 74 4.87 -9.59 9.89
C SER A 74 4.25 -10.86 9.27
N HIS A 75 4.52 -12.03 9.85
CA HIS A 75 4.01 -13.32 9.40
C HIS A 75 3.01 -13.92 10.42
N LEU A 76 1.86 -14.39 9.93
CA LEU A 76 0.86 -15.08 10.75
C LEU A 76 1.22 -16.58 10.81
N GLU A 77 1.65 -17.03 11.97
CA GLU A 77 2.07 -18.42 12.22
C GLU A 77 0.87 -19.34 12.46
N MET A 78 -0.18 -18.82 13.10
CA MET A 78 -1.34 -19.63 13.48
C MET A 78 -2.58 -18.76 13.62
N LEU A 79 -3.71 -19.26 13.14
CA LEU A 79 -5.04 -18.70 13.42
C LEU A 79 -6.05 -19.84 13.43
N PHE A 80 -6.65 -20.07 14.60
CA PHE A 80 -7.61 -21.15 14.80
C PHE A 80 -8.86 -20.63 15.52
N VAL A 81 -10.01 -21.12 15.08
CA VAL A 81 -11.32 -20.77 15.64
C VAL A 81 -12.01 -22.08 16.01
N ASP A 82 -12.55 -22.13 17.22
CA ASP A 82 -13.33 -23.25 17.70
C ASP A 82 -14.48 -23.56 16.73
N ASP A 83 -14.74 -24.85 16.49
CA ASP A 83 -15.79 -25.27 15.56
C ASP A 83 -17.17 -24.71 15.95
N ALA A 84 -17.47 -24.67 17.25
CA ALA A 84 -18.73 -24.14 17.77
C ALA A 84 -18.88 -22.62 17.57
N ALA A 85 -17.78 -21.90 17.31
CA ALA A 85 -17.75 -20.45 17.14
C ALA A 85 -17.53 -20.02 15.67
N ARG A 86 -17.56 -20.96 14.72
CA ARG A 86 -17.43 -20.66 13.29
C ARG A 86 -18.63 -19.89 12.76
N GLY A 87 -18.38 -19.03 11.76
CA GLY A 87 -19.42 -18.17 11.18
C GLY A 87 -19.81 -16.97 12.04
N ALA A 88 -19.36 -16.88 13.30
CA ALA A 88 -19.65 -15.77 14.21
C ALA A 88 -18.70 -14.56 14.04
N GLY A 89 -17.82 -14.56 13.03
CA GLY A 89 -16.88 -13.48 12.75
C GLY A 89 -15.57 -13.50 13.56
N VAL A 90 -15.37 -14.49 14.44
CA VAL A 90 -14.18 -14.62 15.31
C VAL A 90 -12.86 -14.60 14.53
N GLY A 91 -12.76 -15.45 13.50
CA GLY A 91 -11.55 -15.53 12.67
C GLY A 91 -11.25 -14.22 11.92
N GLY A 92 -12.29 -13.56 11.41
CA GLY A 92 -12.15 -12.26 10.74
C GLY A 92 -11.67 -11.18 11.68
N ALA A 93 -12.15 -11.15 12.92
CA ALA A 93 -11.72 -10.19 13.92
C ALA A 93 -10.26 -10.43 14.38
N LEU A 94 -9.87 -11.69 14.59
CA LEU A 94 -8.48 -12.07 14.92
C LEU A 94 -7.52 -11.73 13.77
N LEU A 95 -7.90 -12.01 12.52
CA LEU A 95 -7.09 -11.66 11.36
C LEU A 95 -6.98 -10.13 11.20
N ALA A 96 -8.09 -9.40 11.37
CA ALA A 96 -8.09 -7.95 11.33
C ALA A 96 -7.20 -7.34 12.43
N HIS A 97 -7.21 -7.93 13.63
CA HIS A 97 -6.31 -7.56 14.72
C HIS A 97 -4.85 -7.79 14.33
N ALA A 98 -4.51 -8.97 13.82
CA ALA A 98 -3.15 -9.30 13.42
C ALA A 98 -2.64 -8.39 12.28
N VAL A 99 -3.46 -8.11 11.27
CA VAL A 99 -3.09 -7.21 10.17
C VAL A 99 -2.93 -5.76 10.65
N LYS A 100 -3.87 -5.26 11.47
CA LYS A 100 -3.89 -3.85 11.88
C LYS A 100 -2.89 -3.53 13.00
N ARG A 101 -2.79 -4.40 14.02
CA ARG A 101 -1.98 -4.15 15.22
C ARG A 101 -0.59 -4.75 15.13
N TRP A 102 -0.44 -5.89 14.46
CA TRP A 102 0.84 -6.57 14.34
C TRP A 102 1.50 -6.39 12.98
N GLY A 103 0.80 -5.79 12.02
CA GLY A 103 1.34 -5.56 10.70
C GLY A 103 1.55 -6.86 9.91
N VAL A 104 0.76 -7.89 10.20
CA VAL A 104 0.80 -9.14 9.44
C VAL A 104 0.51 -8.86 7.96
N ARG A 105 1.39 -9.35 7.08
CA ARG A 105 1.28 -9.27 5.63
C ARG A 105 1.49 -10.59 4.93
N THR A 106 2.03 -11.60 5.60
CA THR A 106 2.23 -12.93 5.03
C THR A 106 1.68 -14.00 5.94
N LEU A 107 1.30 -15.14 5.38
CA LEU A 107 0.87 -16.32 6.11
C LEU A 107 1.08 -17.57 5.26
N ASP A 108 1.14 -18.71 5.92
CA ASP A 108 1.10 -20.01 5.28
C ASP A 108 -0.21 -20.73 5.61
N VAL A 109 -0.82 -21.34 4.60
CA VAL A 109 -2.03 -22.16 4.77
C VAL A 109 -1.88 -23.48 4.04
N ASN A 110 -2.31 -24.57 4.66
CA ASN A 110 -2.27 -25.87 4.00
C ASN A 110 -3.23 -25.90 2.79
N GLU A 111 -2.73 -26.26 1.62
CA GLU A 111 -3.48 -26.30 0.36
C GLU A 111 -4.65 -27.29 0.41
N GLN A 112 -4.55 -28.34 1.24
CA GLN A 112 -5.60 -29.33 1.46
C GLN A 112 -6.73 -28.81 2.37
N ASN A 113 -6.67 -27.55 2.84
CA ASN A 113 -7.73 -26.87 3.56
C ASN A 113 -8.31 -25.70 2.73
N PRO A 114 -9.20 -25.98 1.75
CA PRO A 114 -9.75 -24.96 0.85
C PRO A 114 -10.65 -23.94 1.58
N LEU A 115 -11.21 -24.30 2.74
CA LEU A 115 -12.00 -23.39 3.56
C LEU A 115 -11.13 -22.28 4.16
N ALA A 116 -9.96 -22.64 4.69
CA ALA A 116 -8.99 -21.68 5.22
C ALA A 116 -8.35 -20.84 4.10
N ALA A 117 -7.94 -21.46 2.99
CA ALA A 117 -7.41 -20.74 1.84
C ALA A 117 -8.41 -19.68 1.33
N GLY A 118 -9.66 -20.08 1.08
CA GLY A 118 -10.70 -19.15 0.65
C GLY A 118 -11.05 -18.08 1.68
N PHE A 119 -10.89 -18.36 2.98
CA PHE A 119 -11.03 -17.34 4.04
C PHE A 119 -9.98 -16.24 3.90
N TYR A 120 -8.71 -16.60 3.68
CA TYR A 120 -7.64 -15.63 3.49
C TYR A 120 -7.73 -14.88 2.15
N GLU A 121 -8.14 -15.55 1.08
CA GLU A 121 -8.42 -14.91 -0.22
C GLU A 121 -9.48 -13.81 -0.10
N ARG A 122 -10.60 -14.10 0.58
CA ARG A 122 -11.64 -13.09 0.84
C ARG A 122 -11.16 -11.96 1.75
N ALA A 123 -10.19 -12.23 2.61
CA ALA A 123 -9.52 -11.22 3.44
C ALA A 123 -8.46 -10.41 2.67
N GLY A 124 -8.27 -10.69 1.38
CA GLY A 124 -7.37 -9.95 0.49
C GLY A 124 -5.98 -10.55 0.35
N PHE A 125 -5.71 -11.75 0.87
CA PHE A 125 -4.44 -12.44 0.64
C PHE A 125 -4.43 -13.14 -0.72
N VAL A 126 -3.29 -13.12 -1.40
CA VAL A 126 -3.06 -13.79 -2.69
C VAL A 126 -1.92 -14.79 -2.55
N VAL A 127 -2.02 -15.91 -3.26
CA VAL A 127 -0.97 -16.93 -3.28
C VAL A 127 0.27 -16.34 -3.97
N ALA A 128 1.36 -16.26 -3.23
CA ALA A 128 2.67 -15.80 -3.71
C ALA A 128 3.56 -16.97 -4.15
N ASP A 129 3.50 -18.09 -3.43
CA ASP A 129 4.30 -19.28 -3.72
C ASP A 129 3.63 -20.55 -3.18
N ARG A 130 4.18 -21.73 -3.53
CA ARG A 130 3.68 -23.04 -3.08
C ARG A 130 4.82 -23.98 -2.71
N SER A 131 4.68 -24.67 -1.57
CA SER A 131 5.60 -25.73 -1.15
C SER A 131 4.90 -27.09 -1.11
N PRO A 132 5.55 -28.18 -1.60
CA PRO A 132 4.96 -29.52 -1.57
C PRO A 132 4.97 -30.18 -0.18
N VAL A 133 5.71 -29.60 0.76
CA VAL A 133 5.88 -30.08 2.14
C VAL A 133 5.78 -28.93 3.13
N ASP A 134 5.52 -29.23 4.39
CA ASP A 134 5.57 -28.24 5.48
C ASP A 134 7.00 -27.94 5.95
N GLY A 135 7.16 -27.05 6.92
CA GLY A 135 8.46 -26.69 7.50
C GLY A 135 9.21 -27.85 8.17
N ALA A 136 8.54 -28.97 8.46
CA ALA A 136 9.13 -30.20 8.99
C ALA A 136 9.39 -31.27 7.90
N GLY A 137 9.09 -30.97 6.63
CA GLY A 137 9.25 -31.88 5.50
C GLY A 137 8.14 -32.93 5.36
N ARG A 138 7.03 -32.80 6.11
CA ARG A 138 5.87 -33.69 6.00
C ARG A 138 5.09 -33.39 4.71
N PRO A 139 4.39 -34.37 4.09
CA PRO A 139 3.70 -34.20 2.81
C PRO A 139 2.39 -33.41 2.93
N PHE A 140 2.48 -32.22 3.49
CA PHE A 140 1.41 -31.28 3.77
C PHE A 140 1.69 -30.01 2.96
N PRO A 141 1.19 -29.91 1.72
CA PRO A 141 1.49 -28.79 0.84
C PRO A 141 0.99 -27.48 1.42
N LEU A 142 1.81 -26.43 1.30
CA LEU A 142 1.52 -25.09 1.80
C LEU A 142 1.36 -24.11 0.64
N LEU A 143 0.37 -23.22 0.77
CA LEU A 143 0.26 -21.99 0.01
C LEU A 143 0.90 -20.87 0.84
N HIS A 144 1.95 -20.26 0.30
CA HIS A 144 2.55 -19.06 0.87
C HIS A 144 1.76 -17.87 0.36
N MET A 145 1.01 -17.21 1.24
CA MET A 145 0.12 -16.12 0.86
C MET A 145 0.66 -14.77 1.38
N ARG A 146 0.45 -13.72 0.59
CA ARG A 146 0.74 -12.33 0.97
C ARG A 146 -0.52 -11.49 0.86
N LEU A 147 -0.71 -10.52 1.74
CA LEU A 147 -1.80 -9.57 1.66
C LEU A 147 -1.64 -8.79 0.36
N GLY A 148 -2.58 -8.98 -0.56
CA GLY A 148 -2.63 -8.30 -1.84
C GLY A 148 -2.76 -6.80 -1.64
N LEU A 149 -2.08 -6.04 -2.48
CA LEU A 149 -2.37 -4.61 -2.62
C LEU A 149 -3.81 -4.52 -3.15
N ALA A 150 -4.64 -3.66 -2.57
CA ALA A 150 -6.02 -3.51 -3.04
C ALA A 150 -6.02 -3.19 -4.55
N GLY A 151 -6.40 -4.17 -5.38
CA GLY A 151 -6.34 -4.09 -6.84
C GLY A 151 -6.04 -5.39 -7.59
N GLU A 152 -5.44 -6.41 -6.98
CA GLU A 152 -5.13 -7.67 -7.70
C GLU A 152 -6.24 -8.73 -7.55
N ALA A 153 -7.28 -8.61 -8.39
CA ALA A 153 -8.18 -9.73 -8.69
C ALA A 153 -7.61 -10.55 -9.87
N GLY A 154 -6.88 -11.62 -9.54
CA GLY A 154 -6.72 -12.89 -10.26
C GLY A 154 -6.49 -12.95 -11.77
N VAL A 155 -5.33 -13.49 -12.17
CA VAL A 155 -5.19 -14.32 -13.38
C VAL A 155 -4.29 -15.53 -13.05
N PRO A 156 -4.68 -16.79 -13.37
CA PRO A 156 -3.90 -17.98 -13.04
C PRO A 156 -2.96 -18.48 -14.17
N GLY A 157 -1.81 -19.04 -13.77
CA GLY A 157 -0.96 -19.94 -14.57
C GLY A 157 0.20 -19.24 -15.31
N THR A 158 1.44 -19.70 -15.22
CA THR A 158 1.89 -21.06 -15.58
C THR A 158 3.31 -21.34 -15.05
N ALA A 159 3.59 -22.63 -14.84
CA ALA A 159 4.82 -23.18 -14.28
C ALA A 159 5.99 -23.25 -15.28
N GLY A 160 7.22 -23.27 -14.73
CA GLY A 160 8.34 -24.04 -15.29
C GLY A 160 9.67 -23.30 -15.38
N GLY A 161 10.67 -23.69 -14.57
CA GLY A 161 12.07 -23.35 -14.82
C GLY A 161 12.99 -23.37 -13.60
N SER A 162 13.35 -24.56 -13.11
CA SER A 162 14.46 -24.75 -12.17
C SER A 162 15.79 -24.29 -12.80
N THR A 163 16.61 -23.51 -12.08
CA THR A 163 17.97 -23.94 -11.65
C THR A 163 18.74 -22.86 -10.88
N ARG A 164 19.17 -23.26 -9.67
CA ARG A 164 20.35 -22.85 -8.86
C ARG A 164 20.40 -21.43 -8.26
N SER A 165 20.25 -21.42 -6.92
CA SER A 165 20.83 -20.44 -6.02
C SER A 165 22.37 -20.44 -6.09
N PRO A 166 23.02 -19.28 -5.92
CA PRO A 166 24.25 -19.18 -5.16
C PRO A 166 23.95 -18.63 -3.76
N ALA A 167 24.65 -19.19 -2.79
CA ALA A 167 24.57 -18.90 -1.37
C ALA A 167 24.77 -17.41 -1.02
N SER A 168 24.06 -16.94 0.00
CA SER A 168 24.31 -15.68 0.68
C SER A 168 25.68 -15.67 1.36
N PRO A 169 26.53 -14.64 1.16
CA PRO A 169 27.60 -14.35 2.09
C PRO A 169 27.11 -13.39 3.20
N PRO A 170 27.81 -13.35 4.35
CA PRO A 170 27.32 -12.69 5.56
C PRO A 170 27.51 -11.16 5.51
N ALA A 171 26.68 -10.48 6.28
CA ALA A 171 26.68 -9.03 6.47
C ALA A 171 28.01 -8.53 7.06
N GLN A 172 28.65 -7.58 6.36
CA GLN A 172 29.53 -6.58 6.96
C GLN A 172 29.40 -5.25 6.20
N GLY A 173 29.43 -4.15 6.95
CA GLY A 173 29.18 -2.80 6.45
C GLY A 173 30.14 -2.36 5.36
N ALA A 174 29.57 -1.74 4.33
CA ALA A 174 30.28 -0.95 3.34
C ALA A 174 29.38 0.23 2.94
N GLY A 175 29.92 1.44 2.98
CA GLY A 175 29.24 2.65 2.55
C GLY A 175 28.74 2.55 1.11
N LEU A 176 27.70 3.34 0.81
CA LEU A 176 27.06 3.45 -0.50
C LEU A 176 28.09 3.59 -1.63
N PRO A 177 28.12 2.67 -2.62
CA PRO A 177 28.83 2.93 -3.86
C PRO A 177 27.98 3.88 -4.73
N GLY A 178 28.54 5.07 -4.99
CA GLY A 178 28.24 5.96 -6.12
C GLY A 178 26.80 6.06 -6.59
N SER A 179 26.06 7.02 -6.04
CA SER A 179 24.84 7.56 -6.64
C SER A 179 25.13 8.13 -8.03
N SER A 180 24.81 7.41 -9.10
CA SER A 180 24.61 8.06 -10.40
C SER A 180 23.21 8.67 -10.42
N VAL A 181 23.17 9.98 -10.20
CA VAL A 181 22.07 10.87 -10.58
C VAL A 181 21.70 10.55 -12.03
N PRO A 182 20.41 10.52 -12.43
CA PRO A 182 20.06 10.30 -13.83
C PRO A 182 20.83 11.29 -14.70
N SER A 183 21.27 10.84 -15.89
CA SER A 183 21.86 11.80 -16.83
C SER A 183 20.80 12.87 -17.09
N ARG A 184 21.15 14.14 -16.90
CA ARG A 184 20.26 15.30 -17.13
C ARG A 184 19.56 15.25 -18.50
N LYS A 185 20.08 14.44 -19.45
CA LYS A 185 19.52 14.20 -20.79
C LYS A 185 18.25 13.34 -20.82
N ALA A 186 18.05 12.37 -19.93
CA ALA A 186 16.86 11.51 -19.91
C ALA A 186 15.64 12.25 -19.30
N ALA A 187 15.86 12.87 -18.13
CA ALA A 187 14.89 13.78 -17.51
C ALA A 187 14.53 14.96 -18.43
N ALA A 188 15.50 15.53 -19.15
CA ALA A 188 15.22 16.56 -20.15
C ALA A 188 14.43 16.05 -21.37
N ARG A 189 14.52 14.76 -21.73
CA ARG A 189 13.79 14.19 -22.87
C ARG A 189 12.32 13.97 -22.54
N ALA A 190 12.05 13.36 -21.38
CA ALA A 190 10.70 13.20 -20.84
C ALA A 190 10.04 14.56 -20.58
N ALA A 191 10.77 15.49 -19.93
CA ALA A 191 10.30 16.85 -19.69
C ALA A 191 10.11 17.65 -20.99
N SER A 192 10.93 17.46 -22.03
CA SER A 192 10.75 18.18 -23.31
C SER A 192 9.59 17.65 -24.16
N ALA A 193 9.29 16.35 -24.08
CA ALA A 193 8.16 15.74 -24.78
C ALA A 193 6.83 16.08 -24.09
N SER A 194 6.83 16.14 -22.75
CA SER A 194 5.63 16.44 -21.95
C SER A 194 5.35 17.93 -21.75
N ALA A 195 6.35 18.80 -21.73
CA ALA A 195 6.14 20.26 -21.62
C ALA A 195 5.43 20.89 -22.82
N GLY A 196 5.47 20.24 -24.00
CA GLY A 196 4.80 20.71 -25.20
C GLY A 196 3.43 20.07 -25.46
N GLY A 197 3.00 19.09 -24.66
CA GLY A 197 1.79 18.31 -24.94
C GLY A 197 1.87 17.54 -26.26
N ALA A 198 3.06 17.05 -26.64
CA ALA A 198 3.20 16.18 -27.80
C ALA A 198 2.86 14.72 -27.43
N TRP A 199 2.46 13.93 -28.43
CA TRP A 199 2.38 12.48 -28.26
C TRP A 199 3.80 11.89 -28.19
N PHE A 200 4.01 10.98 -27.26
CA PHE A 200 5.24 10.24 -27.08
C PHE A 200 4.95 8.76 -26.84
N ASP A 201 5.97 7.92 -27.02
CA ASP A 201 5.89 6.49 -26.75
C ASP A 201 6.25 6.22 -25.28
N SER A 202 5.25 5.88 -24.46
CA SER A 202 5.45 5.54 -23.05
C SER A 202 6.14 4.18 -22.85
N ALA A 203 6.23 3.36 -23.91
CA ALA A 203 7.02 2.14 -23.90
C ALA A 203 8.52 2.37 -24.17
N ASP A 204 8.98 3.63 -24.31
CA ASP A 204 10.41 3.93 -24.46
C ASP A 204 11.21 3.28 -23.31
N PRO A 205 12.23 2.45 -23.62
CA PRO A 205 12.96 1.72 -22.59
C PRO A 205 13.63 2.60 -21.53
N ALA A 206 13.97 3.85 -21.83
CA ALA A 206 14.49 4.79 -20.84
C ALA A 206 13.40 5.25 -19.88
N LEU A 207 12.20 5.57 -20.39
CA LEU A 207 11.05 5.92 -19.55
C LEU A 207 10.65 4.74 -18.65
N MET A 208 10.61 3.52 -19.19
CA MET A 208 10.31 2.33 -18.39
C MET A 208 11.33 2.12 -17.26
N ARG A 209 12.63 2.32 -17.52
CA ARG A 209 13.67 2.23 -16.48
C ARG A 209 13.50 3.30 -15.40
N ASP A 210 13.18 4.52 -15.80
CA ASP A 210 12.95 5.61 -14.86
C ASP A 210 11.71 5.35 -13.99
N HIS A 211 10.65 4.78 -14.56
CA HIS A 211 9.45 4.39 -13.82
C HIS A 211 9.73 3.28 -12.80
N ILE A 212 10.46 2.22 -13.19
CA ILE A 212 10.87 1.16 -12.26
C ILE A 212 11.67 1.74 -11.09
N ARG A 213 12.62 2.63 -11.38
CA ARG A 213 13.40 3.32 -10.34
C ARG A 213 12.50 4.15 -9.41
N ALA A 214 11.52 4.87 -9.95
CA ALA A 214 10.59 5.66 -9.15
C ALA A 214 9.78 4.77 -8.19
N CYS A 215 9.25 3.64 -8.68
CA CYS A 215 8.59 2.63 -7.87
C CYS A 215 9.48 2.11 -6.73
N GLU A 216 10.76 1.82 -7.00
CA GLU A 216 11.71 1.37 -5.97
C GLU A 216 11.97 2.45 -4.90
N VAL A 217 12.17 3.70 -5.30
CA VAL A 217 12.40 4.82 -4.37
C VAL A 217 11.17 5.03 -3.49
N MET A 218 9.98 5.08 -4.09
CA MET A 218 8.75 5.28 -3.34
C MET A 218 8.42 4.08 -2.44
N ALA A 219 8.72 2.85 -2.84
CA ALA A 219 8.59 1.68 -1.97
C ALA A 219 9.45 1.81 -0.71
N ARG A 220 10.72 2.22 -0.86
CA ARG A 220 11.62 2.44 0.28
C ARG A 220 11.15 3.58 1.18
N PHE A 221 10.71 4.70 0.59
CA PHE A 221 10.15 5.84 1.30
C PHE A 221 8.90 5.45 2.11
N ASN A 222 8.00 4.66 1.50
CA ASN A 222 6.75 4.21 2.12
C ASN A 222 6.96 3.17 3.23
N ALA A 223 8.07 2.43 3.20
CA ALA A 223 8.42 1.46 4.23
C ALA A 223 8.92 2.10 5.55
N GLN A 224 9.25 3.39 5.57
CA GLN A 224 9.81 4.06 6.76
C GLN A 224 8.73 4.52 7.76
N GLN A 225 7.82 3.63 8.18
CA GLN A 225 6.64 3.97 9.01
C GLN A 225 6.94 4.34 10.49
N GLY A 226 8.19 4.60 10.86
CA GLY A 226 8.59 5.04 12.21
C GLY A 226 9.53 6.25 12.24
N MET A 227 9.81 6.83 11.07
CA MET A 227 10.65 8.03 10.97
C MET A 227 9.80 9.29 11.01
N LEU A 228 10.36 10.37 11.56
CA LEU A 228 9.78 11.70 11.43
C LEU A 228 9.70 12.08 9.95
N ASP A 229 8.63 12.77 9.55
CA ASP A 229 8.40 13.15 8.17
C ASP A 229 9.57 13.94 7.57
N ALA A 230 10.17 14.86 8.34
CA ALA A 230 11.33 15.63 7.92
C ALA A 230 12.53 14.75 7.53
N ASP A 231 12.76 13.62 8.22
CA ASP A 231 13.84 12.70 7.90
C ASP A 231 13.51 11.81 6.71
N ARG A 232 12.24 11.41 6.57
CA ARG A 232 11.77 10.68 5.39
C ARG A 232 11.91 11.51 4.13
N MET A 233 11.54 12.80 4.19
CA MET A 233 11.59 13.70 3.04
C MET A 233 13.01 13.90 2.49
N LYS A 234 14.05 13.76 3.32
CA LYS A 234 15.45 13.76 2.86
C LYS A 234 15.74 12.64 1.85
N MET A 235 15.02 11.52 1.91
CA MET A 235 15.17 10.42 0.93
C MET A 235 14.68 10.81 -0.47
N LEU A 236 13.81 11.81 -0.55
CA LEU A 236 13.21 12.30 -1.80
C LEU A 236 13.96 13.51 -2.37
N HIS A 237 14.90 14.10 -1.63
CA HIS A 237 15.74 15.20 -2.11
C HIS A 237 16.60 14.75 -3.30
N GLY A 238 16.51 15.49 -4.41
CA GLY A 238 17.20 15.16 -5.65
C GLY A 238 16.61 13.99 -6.44
N PHE A 239 15.58 13.33 -5.91
CA PHE A 239 14.71 12.41 -6.65
C PHE A 239 13.49 13.15 -7.19
N LEU A 240 12.80 13.93 -6.35
CA LEU A 240 11.74 14.82 -6.79
C LEU A 240 12.31 16.07 -7.46
N GLY A 241 11.49 16.71 -8.31
CA GLY A 241 11.87 17.93 -9.02
C GLY A 241 12.20 19.08 -8.07
N ALA A 242 11.36 19.30 -7.05
CA ALA A 242 11.65 20.20 -5.94
C ALA A 242 10.86 19.80 -4.67
N VAL A 243 11.45 20.06 -3.51
CA VAL A 243 10.81 19.92 -2.20
C VAL A 243 11.12 21.18 -1.39
N GLY A 244 10.11 22.01 -1.14
CA GLY A 244 10.24 23.17 -0.26
C GLY A 244 10.32 22.78 1.21
N GLU A 245 10.89 23.69 2.01
CA GLU A 245 11.01 23.54 3.45
C GLU A 245 9.65 23.34 4.13
N GLY A 246 9.58 22.47 5.14
CA GLY A 246 8.35 22.19 5.89
C GLY A 246 7.36 21.28 5.17
N SER A 247 7.62 20.91 3.91
CA SER A 247 6.72 20.04 3.14
C SER A 247 6.90 18.56 3.48
N SER A 248 5.81 17.80 3.54
CA SER A 248 5.83 16.38 3.82
C SER A 248 4.86 15.55 2.97
N LEU A 249 5.28 14.31 2.68
CA LEU A 249 4.44 13.28 2.07
C LEU A 249 4.19 12.16 3.09
N SER A 250 2.92 11.90 3.38
CA SER A 250 2.53 10.73 4.17
C SER A 250 2.76 9.44 3.40
N THR A 251 2.76 8.32 4.12
CA THR A 251 3.03 7.00 3.52
C THR A 251 1.94 6.57 2.55
N GLY A 252 2.33 5.71 1.61
CA GLY A 252 1.49 5.28 0.49
C GLY A 252 1.56 6.21 -0.72
N ALA A 253 2.41 7.24 -0.70
CA ALA A 253 2.61 8.13 -1.83
C ALA A 253 3.22 7.37 -3.03
N GLN A 254 2.75 7.66 -4.25
CA GLN A 254 3.18 7.03 -5.49
C GLN A 254 3.47 8.08 -6.55
N VAL A 255 4.48 7.85 -7.38
CA VAL A 255 4.83 8.72 -8.52
C VAL A 255 5.12 7.87 -9.76
N ASP A 256 4.96 8.44 -10.96
CA ASP A 256 5.40 7.77 -12.20
C ASP A 256 6.91 7.86 -12.36
N TYR A 257 7.49 9.04 -12.12
CA TYR A 257 8.90 9.33 -12.35
C TYR A 257 9.57 10.08 -11.19
N GLY A 258 8.81 10.91 -10.47
CA GLY A 258 9.25 11.73 -9.35
C GLY A 258 9.88 13.06 -9.76
N TYR A 259 10.76 13.09 -10.77
CA TYR A 259 11.50 14.29 -11.16
C TYR A 259 10.64 15.42 -11.75
N ASN A 260 9.36 15.16 -12.05
CA ASN A 260 8.39 16.14 -12.53
C ASN A 260 7.43 16.61 -11.43
N LEU A 261 7.63 16.18 -10.18
CA LEU A 261 6.85 16.65 -9.02
C LEU A 261 7.59 17.79 -8.30
N PHE A 262 6.93 18.95 -8.20
CA PHE A 262 7.48 20.15 -7.59
C PHE A 262 6.60 20.59 -6.42
N LEU A 263 7.15 20.55 -5.21
CA LEU A 263 6.44 20.94 -3.99
C LEU A 263 7.00 22.27 -3.48
N GLY A 264 6.13 23.25 -3.22
CA GLY A 264 6.46 24.47 -2.50
C GLY A 264 6.78 24.21 -1.02
N ARG A 265 6.76 25.27 -0.21
CA ARG A 265 6.99 25.22 1.24
C ARG A 265 5.71 24.85 1.99
N ASN A 266 5.86 24.24 3.16
CA ASN A 266 4.78 23.92 4.10
C ASN A 266 3.60 23.14 3.47
N CYS A 267 3.86 22.36 2.42
CA CYS A 267 2.83 21.52 1.81
C CYS A 267 2.64 20.25 2.63
N PHE A 268 1.41 19.89 2.92
CA PHE A 268 1.09 18.64 3.59
C PHE A 268 0.28 17.73 2.68
N PHE A 269 0.80 16.54 2.38
CA PHE A 269 0.09 15.51 1.62
C PHE A 269 -0.19 14.31 2.51
N ASN A 270 -1.47 14.00 2.67
CA ASN A 270 -1.92 12.90 3.51
C ASN A 270 -1.80 11.54 2.77
N PHE A 271 -2.16 10.45 3.44
CA PHE A 271 -1.88 9.08 3.01
C PHE A 271 -2.37 8.79 1.59
N ASN A 272 -1.63 7.92 0.90
CA ASN A 272 -2.07 7.32 -0.37
C ASN A 272 -2.33 8.34 -1.50
N CYS A 273 -1.55 9.43 -1.56
CA CYS A 273 -1.60 10.34 -2.71
C CYS A 273 -0.85 9.76 -3.92
N THR A 274 -1.43 9.89 -5.12
CA THR A 274 -0.84 9.40 -6.38
C THR A 274 -0.52 10.57 -7.30
N PHE A 275 0.69 10.63 -7.84
CA PHE A 275 1.17 11.67 -8.75
C PHE A 275 1.65 11.05 -10.06
N LEU A 276 0.79 10.97 -11.07
CA LEU A 276 1.19 10.50 -12.39
C LEU A 276 1.90 11.63 -13.13
N ASP A 277 3.18 11.83 -12.84
CA ASP A 277 3.99 13.00 -13.22
C ASP A 277 4.68 12.83 -14.59
N GLY A 278 3.97 12.28 -15.58
CA GLY A 278 4.44 12.29 -16.98
C GLY A 278 4.69 13.70 -17.52
N ALA A 279 3.94 14.70 -17.05
CA ALA A 279 4.22 16.13 -17.18
C ALA A 279 4.42 16.77 -15.80
N PRO A 280 4.95 18.01 -15.72
CA PRO A 280 5.10 18.71 -14.45
C PRO A 280 3.80 18.79 -13.63
N ILE A 281 3.88 18.41 -12.37
CA ILE A 281 2.85 18.66 -11.34
C ILE A 281 3.46 19.62 -10.34
N THR A 282 2.93 20.84 -10.29
CA THR A 282 3.50 21.92 -9.47
C THR A 282 2.53 22.32 -8.38
N PHE A 283 3.00 22.33 -7.13
CA PHE A 283 2.31 22.86 -5.97
C PHE A 283 3.03 24.12 -5.47
N GLY A 284 2.28 25.19 -5.24
CA GLY A 284 2.75 26.38 -4.55
C GLY A 284 3.00 26.14 -3.06
N ASP A 285 3.21 27.22 -2.33
CA ASP A 285 3.39 27.20 -0.87
C ASP A 285 2.07 26.98 -0.11
N ASP A 286 2.14 26.40 1.08
CA ASP A 286 1.03 26.26 2.04
C ASP A 286 -0.17 25.47 1.49
N VAL A 287 0.11 24.43 0.68
CA VAL A 287 -0.92 23.56 0.08
C VAL A 287 -1.21 22.35 0.97
N GLY A 288 -2.48 22.13 1.29
CA GLY A 288 -2.96 20.95 2.03
C GLY A 288 -3.69 19.96 1.12
N VAL A 289 -3.31 18.69 1.14
CA VAL A 289 -3.94 17.62 0.35
C VAL A 289 -4.36 16.47 1.26
N GLY A 290 -5.65 16.17 1.24
CA GLY A 290 -6.27 15.07 1.98
C GLY A 290 -5.88 13.69 1.42
N PRO A 291 -6.26 12.61 2.12
CA PRO A 291 -5.81 11.26 1.74
C PRO A 291 -6.48 10.78 0.47
N GLY A 292 -5.81 9.89 -0.26
CA GLY A 292 -6.37 9.22 -1.45
C GLY A 292 -6.51 10.13 -2.68
N CYS A 293 -5.85 11.29 -2.72
CA CYS A 293 -5.93 12.18 -3.86
C CYS A 293 -5.05 11.70 -5.02
N SER A 294 -5.49 11.95 -6.25
CA SER A 294 -4.77 11.57 -7.47
C SER A 294 -4.60 12.77 -8.40
N PHE A 295 -3.36 13.01 -8.85
CA PHE A 295 -3.01 14.04 -9.81
C PHE A 295 -2.55 13.36 -11.10
N VAL A 296 -3.36 13.43 -12.14
CA VAL A 296 -3.23 12.55 -13.32
C VAL A 296 -2.94 13.36 -14.59
N THR A 297 -1.65 13.54 -14.89
CA THR A 297 -1.21 14.24 -16.12
C THR A 297 -1.36 13.44 -17.43
N PRO A 298 -1.32 12.08 -17.45
CA PRO A 298 -1.40 11.34 -18.70
C PRO A 298 -2.76 11.40 -19.39
N LEU A 299 -2.72 11.36 -20.71
CA LEU A 299 -3.84 11.24 -21.63
C LEU A 299 -3.50 10.17 -22.67
N HIS A 300 -4.49 9.36 -23.03
CA HIS A 300 -4.34 8.33 -24.06
C HIS A 300 -5.20 8.65 -25.29
N PRO A 301 -4.87 8.06 -26.46
CA PRO A 301 -5.74 8.12 -27.62
C PRO A 301 -7.14 7.60 -27.26
N LEU A 302 -8.18 8.32 -27.68
CA LEU A 302 -9.56 7.94 -27.36
C LEU A 302 -9.98 6.69 -28.13
N LEU A 303 -9.54 6.58 -29.37
CA LEU A 303 -9.81 5.44 -30.23
C LEU A 303 -9.03 4.23 -29.73
N ALA A 304 -9.75 3.15 -29.40
CA ALA A 304 -9.16 1.96 -28.77
C ALA A 304 -8.01 1.35 -29.59
N ARG A 305 -8.13 1.35 -30.94
CA ARG A 305 -7.09 0.84 -31.85
C ARG A 305 -5.79 1.66 -31.81
N GLU A 306 -5.87 2.95 -31.45
CA GLU A 306 -4.72 3.86 -31.36
C GLU A 306 -4.10 3.82 -29.96
N ARG A 307 -4.89 3.46 -28.94
CA ARG A 307 -4.43 3.26 -27.56
C ARG A 307 -3.83 1.88 -27.31
N ALA A 308 -4.20 0.88 -28.11
CA ALA A 308 -3.65 -0.46 -28.01
C ALA A 308 -2.13 -0.45 -28.26
N ARG A 309 -1.42 -1.35 -27.58
CA ARG A 309 0.00 -1.61 -27.88
C ARG A 309 0.12 -1.99 -29.35
N CYS A 310 0.89 -1.24 -30.12
CA CYS A 310 1.20 -1.53 -31.51
C CYS A 310 2.64 -2.04 -31.61
N GLU A 311 2.94 -2.89 -32.58
CA GLU A 311 4.28 -3.43 -32.77
C GLU A 311 4.90 -2.91 -34.07
N ASP A 312 6.16 -2.49 -34.02
CA ASP A 312 6.91 -2.17 -35.22
C ASP A 312 7.35 -3.44 -35.98
N ALA A 313 7.98 -3.27 -37.14
CA ALA A 313 8.47 -4.39 -37.95
C ALA A 313 9.54 -5.25 -37.23
N GLY A 314 10.15 -4.74 -36.15
CA GLY A 314 11.10 -5.45 -35.30
C GLY A 314 10.46 -6.18 -34.12
N GLY A 315 9.13 -6.10 -33.94
CA GLY A 315 8.41 -6.68 -32.81
C GLY A 315 8.51 -5.85 -31.53
N THR A 316 9.02 -4.61 -31.61
CA THR A 316 9.04 -3.68 -30.47
C THR A 316 7.64 -3.14 -30.27
N GLY A 317 7.11 -3.26 -29.05
CA GLY A 317 5.80 -2.72 -28.72
C GLY A 317 5.85 -1.27 -28.30
N HIS A 318 4.92 -0.46 -28.81
CA HIS A 318 4.79 0.97 -28.58
C HIS A 318 3.41 1.29 -27.99
N VAL A 319 3.38 2.24 -27.06
CA VAL A 319 2.14 2.74 -26.44
C VAL A 319 2.18 4.26 -26.47
N TRP A 320 1.18 4.87 -27.10
CA TRP A 320 1.17 6.32 -27.28
C TRP A 320 0.44 7.02 -26.13
N GLU A 321 1.09 8.04 -25.57
CA GLU A 321 0.58 8.88 -24.50
C GLU A 321 0.91 10.35 -24.77
N ARG A 322 0.16 11.23 -24.13
CA ARG A 322 0.47 12.65 -24.02
C ARG A 322 0.21 13.07 -22.60
N SER A 323 1.06 13.90 -22.02
CA SER A 323 0.81 14.45 -20.69
C SER A 323 0.65 15.96 -20.73
N LEU A 324 -0.24 16.51 -19.89
CA LEU A 324 -0.42 17.95 -19.72
C LEU A 324 -0.17 18.32 -18.25
N PRO A 325 0.55 19.44 -17.99
CA PRO A 325 0.94 19.80 -16.64
C PRO A 325 -0.27 20.11 -15.75
N ILE A 326 -0.11 19.88 -14.45
CA ILE A 326 -1.07 20.29 -13.42
C ILE A 326 -0.41 21.36 -12.56
N THR A 327 -1.15 22.43 -12.29
CA THR A 327 -0.69 23.52 -11.41
C THR A 327 -1.68 23.69 -10.26
N VAL A 328 -1.17 23.68 -9.03
CA VAL A 328 -1.92 23.98 -7.82
C VAL A 328 -1.23 25.16 -7.15
N GLU A 329 -1.88 26.31 -7.15
CA GLU A 329 -1.31 27.54 -6.60
C GLU A 329 -1.31 27.53 -5.05
N SER A 330 -0.73 28.56 -4.45
CA SER A 330 -0.53 28.65 -3.01
C SER A 330 -1.83 28.67 -2.20
N GLY A 331 -1.76 28.18 -0.97
CA GLY A 331 -2.88 28.23 0.00
C GLY A 331 -4.08 27.35 -0.36
N VAL A 332 -3.96 26.50 -1.38
CA VAL A 332 -5.05 25.61 -1.81
C VAL A 332 -5.24 24.48 -0.79
N TRP A 333 -6.50 24.14 -0.52
CA TRP A 333 -6.85 22.93 0.24
C TRP A 333 -7.66 21.96 -0.63
N ILE A 334 -7.16 20.73 -0.76
CA ILE A 334 -7.82 19.64 -1.48
C ILE A 334 -8.24 18.58 -0.46
N ALA A 335 -9.55 18.34 -0.33
CA ALA A 335 -10.08 17.34 0.59
C ALA A 335 -9.87 15.89 0.08
N ALA A 336 -10.28 14.90 0.88
CA ALA A 336 -10.01 13.49 0.61
C ALA A 336 -10.60 12.97 -0.71
N ASN A 337 -9.91 12.02 -1.34
CA ASN A 337 -10.34 11.27 -2.53
C ASN A 337 -10.69 12.17 -3.73
N VAL A 338 -9.92 13.24 -3.96
CA VAL A 338 -10.07 14.11 -5.14
C VAL A 338 -9.17 13.63 -6.27
N THR A 339 -9.68 13.67 -7.51
CA THR A 339 -8.89 13.47 -8.72
C THR A 339 -8.75 14.77 -9.49
N VAL A 340 -7.52 15.16 -9.83
CA VAL A 340 -7.20 16.35 -10.65
C VAL A 340 -6.65 15.89 -11.99
N ASN A 341 -7.35 16.25 -13.08
CA ASN A 341 -7.00 15.79 -14.42
C ASN A 341 -5.94 16.65 -15.11
N ALA A 342 -5.32 16.07 -16.13
CA ALA A 342 -4.31 16.68 -16.98
C ALA A 342 -4.69 18.09 -17.45
N GLY A 343 -3.74 19.03 -17.34
CA GLY A 343 -3.89 20.40 -17.84
C GLY A 343 -4.62 21.36 -16.90
N VAL A 344 -5.07 20.90 -15.73
CA VAL A 344 -5.84 21.73 -14.79
C VAL A 344 -4.92 22.64 -13.97
N THR A 345 -5.37 23.89 -13.81
CA THR A 345 -4.87 24.84 -12.81
C THR A 345 -5.91 25.05 -11.70
N ILE A 346 -5.50 24.88 -10.44
CA ILE A 346 -6.30 25.23 -9.26
C ILE A 346 -5.74 26.52 -8.67
N GLY A 347 -6.53 27.59 -8.74
CA GLY A 347 -6.10 28.93 -8.35
C GLY A 347 -5.91 29.13 -6.84
N GLU A 348 -5.11 30.12 -6.51
CA GLU A 348 -4.66 30.44 -5.15
C GLU A 348 -5.80 30.49 -4.13
N GLY A 349 -5.63 29.82 -2.99
CA GLY A 349 -6.60 29.81 -1.88
C GLY A 349 -7.92 29.11 -2.20
N ALA A 350 -8.04 28.37 -3.30
CA ALA A 350 -9.23 27.59 -3.59
C ALA A 350 -9.36 26.37 -2.66
N VAL A 351 -10.61 25.92 -2.47
CA VAL A 351 -10.94 24.72 -1.68
C VAL A 351 -11.67 23.72 -2.56
N ILE A 352 -11.15 22.50 -2.63
CA ILE A 352 -11.76 21.40 -3.38
C ILE A 352 -12.38 20.39 -2.42
N GLY A 353 -13.70 20.24 -2.47
CA GLY A 353 -14.43 19.29 -1.63
C GLY A 353 -14.14 17.83 -1.96
N SER A 354 -14.39 16.94 -0.99
CA SER A 354 -14.02 15.52 -1.09
C SER A 354 -14.73 14.79 -2.23
N GLY A 355 -14.09 13.77 -2.78
CA GLY A 355 -14.65 12.96 -3.87
C GLY A 355 -14.77 13.68 -5.22
N SER A 356 -14.22 14.88 -5.35
CA SER A 356 -14.38 15.69 -6.55
C SER A 356 -13.51 15.21 -7.72
N VAL A 357 -14.01 15.35 -8.95
CA VAL A 357 -13.26 15.08 -10.17
C VAL A 357 -13.04 16.38 -10.94
N VAL A 358 -11.85 16.97 -10.77
CA VAL A 358 -11.48 18.27 -11.31
C VAL A 358 -11.05 18.12 -12.77
N THR A 359 -11.92 18.56 -13.67
CA THR A 359 -11.75 18.39 -15.14
C THR A 359 -11.46 19.70 -15.88
N ARG A 360 -11.47 20.83 -15.16
CA ARG A 360 -11.26 22.18 -15.67
C ARG A 360 -10.65 23.03 -14.57
N ASP A 361 -10.04 24.14 -14.95
CA ASP A 361 -9.45 25.10 -14.03
C ASP A 361 -10.46 25.59 -12.99
N ILE A 362 -9.95 25.81 -11.78
CA ILE A 362 -10.70 26.35 -10.65
C ILE A 362 -10.20 27.76 -10.36
N PRO A 363 -11.07 28.78 -10.37
CA PRO A 363 -10.67 30.15 -10.04
C PRO A 363 -10.10 30.25 -8.61
N PRO A 364 -9.23 31.25 -8.34
CA PRO A 364 -8.71 31.47 -6.99
C PRO A 364 -9.82 31.77 -5.99
N ARG A 365 -9.56 31.49 -4.71
CA ARG A 365 -10.45 31.77 -3.56
C ARG A 365 -11.89 31.31 -3.79
N THR A 366 -12.03 30.12 -4.36
CA THR A 366 -13.33 29.54 -4.72
C THR A 366 -13.50 28.20 -4.01
N LEU A 367 -14.68 27.99 -3.41
CA LEU A 367 -15.12 26.67 -3.01
C LEU A 367 -15.67 25.95 -4.24
N ALA A 368 -15.09 24.81 -4.58
CA ALA A 368 -15.51 23.98 -5.70
C ALA A 368 -15.64 22.51 -5.26
N TYR A 369 -16.64 21.80 -5.77
CA TYR A 369 -16.78 20.37 -5.53
C TYR A 369 -17.65 19.67 -6.57
N GLY A 370 -17.67 18.34 -6.53
CA GLY A 370 -18.57 17.47 -7.29
C GLY A 370 -17.87 16.60 -8.34
N ASN A 371 -18.66 15.75 -9.00
CA ASN A 371 -18.21 14.94 -10.13
C ASN A 371 -19.17 15.15 -11.32
N PRO A 372 -18.76 15.94 -12.34
CA PRO A 372 -17.50 16.69 -12.42
C PRO A 372 -17.49 17.90 -11.47
N CYS A 373 -16.30 18.29 -11.01
CA CYS A 373 -16.12 19.40 -10.06
C CYS A 373 -16.57 20.72 -10.69
N ARG A 374 -17.24 21.56 -9.90
CA ARG A 374 -17.73 22.88 -10.33
C ARG A 374 -17.46 23.94 -9.26
N PRO A 375 -17.11 25.17 -9.65
CA PRO A 375 -17.19 26.33 -8.76
C PRO A 375 -18.59 26.44 -8.14
N VAL A 376 -18.66 26.62 -6.83
CA VAL A 376 -19.93 26.73 -6.10
C VAL A 376 -20.14 28.15 -5.62
N ARG A 377 -19.15 28.72 -4.94
CA ARG A 377 -19.15 30.13 -4.49
C ARG A 377 -17.73 30.62 -4.21
N ALA A 378 -17.56 31.94 -4.14
CA ALA A 378 -16.36 32.54 -3.61
C ALA A 378 -16.22 32.26 -2.10
N ILE A 379 -14.97 32.16 -1.65
CA ILE A 379 -14.56 32.18 -0.24
C ILE A 379 -14.37 33.65 0.14
N THR A 380 -14.94 34.06 1.26
CA THR A 380 -15.00 35.47 1.69
C THR A 380 -14.71 35.61 3.17
N GLU A 381 -14.61 36.84 3.68
CA GLU A 381 -14.46 37.11 5.11
C GLU A 381 -15.57 36.50 5.99
N ALA A 382 -16.74 36.20 5.41
CA ALA A 382 -17.79 35.48 6.13
C ALA A 382 -17.40 34.04 6.51
N ASP A 383 -16.36 33.47 5.89
CA ASP A 383 -15.80 32.16 6.21
C ASP A 383 -14.70 32.24 7.30
N SER A 384 -14.39 33.44 7.80
CA SER A 384 -13.33 33.66 8.79
C SER A 384 -13.66 32.99 10.13
N VAL A 385 -12.61 32.46 10.75
CA VAL A 385 -12.61 31.90 12.12
C VAL A 385 -11.63 32.68 13.01
N ALA A 386 -11.41 33.96 12.72
CA ALA A 386 -10.43 34.80 13.42
C ALA A 386 -10.68 34.90 14.93
N ASP A 387 -11.93 34.84 15.35
CA ASP A 387 -12.35 34.72 16.75
C ASP A 387 -11.79 33.44 17.40
N VAL A 388 -11.94 32.29 16.74
CA VAL A 388 -11.37 31.00 17.22
C VAL A 388 -9.85 31.07 17.28
N LEU A 389 -9.21 31.68 16.29
CA LEU A 389 -7.75 31.83 16.25
C LEU A 389 -7.24 32.77 17.36
N ALA A 390 -7.97 33.85 17.63
CA ALA A 390 -7.64 34.79 18.71
C ALA A 390 -7.80 34.14 20.09
N GLU A 391 -8.85 33.34 20.29
CA GLU A 391 -9.03 32.54 21.52
C GLU A 391 -7.89 31.55 21.74
N ALA A 392 -7.32 31.01 20.65
CA ALA A 392 -6.16 30.14 20.68
C ALA A 392 -4.81 30.90 20.81
N GLY A 393 -4.82 32.23 20.80
CA GLY A 393 -3.60 33.07 20.86
C GLY A 393 -2.72 33.00 19.62
N LEU A 394 -3.30 32.65 18.47
CA LEU A 394 -2.59 32.46 17.19
C LEU A 394 -2.64 33.70 16.28
N VAL A 395 -3.49 34.68 16.58
CA VAL A 395 -3.61 35.99 15.90
C VAL A 395 -3.95 37.10 16.88
#